data_AF-A0A9X2J317-F1
#
_entry.id   AF-A0A9X2J317-F1
#
_cell.length_a   1.000
_cell.length_b   1.000
_cell.length_c   1.000
_cell.angle_alpha   90.00
_cell.angle_beta   90.00
_cell.angle_gamma   90.00
#
_symmetry.space_group_name_H-M   'P 1'
#
loop_
_entity.id
_entity.type
_entity.pdbx_description
1 polymer ?
#
loop_
_entity_poly.entity_id
_entity_poly.type
_entity_poly.pdbx_seq_one_letter_code
_entity_poly.pdbx_strand_id
1 'polypeptide(L)'
;MKRIMGVAMVMAGLMAAAPAQAQDYWLSNSSDEGAIFVDLESIRSVDGVIEVQVHAVYPREMAETGVNVHSALMAIDCSGARRYATRNAQLYDRNGNPLGPTRYTDGLQWKPVVEGKMAEPLAQTTCEAAAGRANPYGLEAPDRLTTLIDIVGSAAAGEDLGNLVAALEQ
;
A
#
# COMPACT_ATOMS: atom_id res chain seq x y z
N MET A 1 -23.35 62.93 -23.02
CA MET A 1 -23.80 61.68 -23.67
C MET A 1 -22.75 60.61 -23.45
N LYS A 2 -23.19 59.41 -23.03
CA LYS A 2 -22.48 58.11 -22.97
C LYS A 2 -21.24 58.01 -22.06
N ARG A 3 -21.47 57.60 -20.80
CA ARG A 3 -20.50 56.90 -19.96
C ARG A 3 -20.46 55.43 -20.41
N ILE A 4 -19.30 54.96 -20.87
CA ILE A 4 -19.05 53.54 -21.15
C ILE A 4 -18.77 52.87 -19.81
N MET A 5 -19.68 52.00 -19.41
CA MET A 5 -19.66 51.24 -18.18
C MET A 5 -18.87 49.97 -18.44
N GLY A 6 -17.58 49.97 -18.08
CA GLY A 6 -16.72 48.79 -18.13
C GLY A 6 -16.87 47.99 -16.84
N VAL A 7 -17.58 46.86 -16.92
CA VAL A 7 -17.58 45.86 -15.84
C VAL A 7 -16.54 44.80 -16.23
N ALA A 8 -15.34 44.93 -15.67
CA ALA A 8 -14.35 43.86 -15.69
C ALA A 8 -14.80 42.80 -14.68
N MET A 9 -15.30 41.69 -15.19
CA MET A 9 -15.69 40.52 -14.40
C MET A 9 -14.39 39.83 -13.95
N VAL A 10 -14.03 40.02 -12.68
CA VAL A 10 -12.98 39.23 -12.02
C VAL A 10 -13.56 37.84 -11.78
N MET A 11 -13.29 36.91 -12.70
CA MET A 11 -13.43 35.46 -12.48
C MET A 11 -12.35 35.05 -11.46
N ALA A 12 -12.63 35.27 -10.18
CA ALA A 12 -11.82 34.71 -9.10
C ALA A 12 -12.07 33.20 -9.08
N GLY A 13 -10.98 32.44 -9.17
CA GLY A 13 -10.98 31.01 -9.35
C GLY A 13 -11.67 30.27 -8.21
N LEU A 14 -12.71 29.53 -8.56
CA LEU A 14 -13.02 28.27 -7.91
C LEU A 14 -12.14 27.22 -8.59
N MET A 15 -10.88 27.13 -8.17
CA MET A 15 -10.25 25.82 -8.22
C MET A 15 -11.06 24.99 -7.22
N ALA A 16 -11.95 24.15 -7.73
CA ALA A 16 -12.39 23.01 -6.97
C ALA A 16 -11.10 22.30 -6.55
N ALA A 17 -10.73 22.42 -5.27
CA ALA A 17 -9.81 21.47 -4.70
C ALA A 17 -10.45 20.12 -4.99
N ALA A 18 -9.86 19.36 -5.91
CA ALA A 18 -10.22 17.96 -6.07
C ALA A 18 -10.25 17.39 -4.64
N PRO A 19 -11.29 16.64 -4.24
CA PRO A 19 -11.21 15.96 -2.97
C PRO A 19 -9.91 15.18 -3.03
N ALA A 20 -8.96 15.51 -2.13
CA ALA A 20 -7.91 14.59 -1.82
C ALA A 20 -8.66 13.42 -1.17
N GLN A 21 -9.10 12.45 -1.98
CA GLN A 21 -9.52 11.17 -1.46
C GLN A 21 -8.30 10.69 -0.70
N ALA A 22 -8.48 10.57 0.62
CA ALA A 22 -7.47 9.98 1.48
C ALA A 22 -7.27 8.56 0.93
N GLN A 23 -6.14 8.34 0.26
CA GLN A 23 -5.75 7.01 -0.14
C GLN A 23 -5.14 6.37 1.09
N ASP A 24 -5.88 5.46 1.71
CA ASP A 24 -5.43 4.81 2.94
C ASP A 24 -4.36 3.73 2.62
N TYR A 25 -4.27 3.29 1.37
CA TYR A 25 -3.31 2.27 0.91
C TYR A 25 -2.68 2.58 -0.46
N TRP A 26 -1.47 2.06 -0.69
CA TRP A 26 -0.81 1.98 -2.00
C TRP A 26 -0.43 0.56 -2.42
N LEU A 27 -0.55 0.26 -3.72
CA LEU A 27 0.09 -0.93 -4.28
C LEU A 27 1.58 -0.64 -4.49
N SER A 28 2.41 -1.50 -3.93
CA SER A 28 3.86 -1.44 -4.11
C SER A 28 4.35 -2.38 -5.22
N ASN A 29 3.73 -3.55 -5.38
CA ASN A 29 4.09 -4.51 -6.42
C ASN A 29 2.94 -5.49 -6.69
N SER A 30 2.80 -5.97 -7.93
CA SER A 30 1.93 -7.09 -8.28
C SER A 30 2.63 -8.09 -9.22
N SER A 31 2.31 -9.36 -9.04
CA SER A 31 2.69 -10.46 -9.92
C SER A 31 1.64 -11.57 -9.86
N ASP A 32 1.75 -12.58 -10.72
CA ASP A 32 0.90 -13.78 -10.67
C ASP A 32 1.00 -14.53 -9.34
N GLU A 33 2.09 -14.31 -8.59
CA GLU A 33 2.32 -14.90 -7.28
C GLU A 33 1.66 -14.11 -6.14
N GLY A 34 1.33 -12.83 -6.35
CA GLY A 34 0.68 -11.99 -5.35
C GLY A 34 0.88 -10.49 -5.53
N ALA A 35 0.21 -9.73 -4.69
CA ALA A 35 0.29 -8.27 -4.61
C ALA A 35 0.74 -7.81 -3.22
N ILE A 36 1.46 -6.69 -3.16
CA ILE A 36 1.83 -6.04 -1.91
C ILE A 36 1.18 -4.68 -1.80
N PHE A 37 0.46 -4.49 -0.71
CA PHE A 37 -0.19 -3.24 -0.34
C PHE A 37 0.44 -2.64 0.90
N VAL A 38 0.58 -1.31 0.91
CA VAL A 38 1.20 -0.51 1.96
C VAL A 38 0.13 0.40 2.56
N ASP A 39 -0.13 0.28 3.85
CA ASP A 39 -1.08 1.13 4.59
C ASP A 39 -0.41 2.47 4.92
N LEU A 40 -0.85 3.55 4.30
CA LEU A 40 -0.24 4.86 4.46
C LEU A 40 -0.60 5.52 5.79
N GLU A 41 -1.79 5.28 6.30
CA GLU A 41 -2.21 5.81 7.61
C GLU A 41 -1.37 5.21 8.75
N SER A 42 -0.85 4.00 8.54
CA SER A 42 0.03 3.34 9.50
C SER A 42 1.47 3.88 9.51
N ILE A 43 1.87 4.68 8.51
CA ILE A 43 3.25 5.17 8.39
C ILE A 43 3.59 6.07 9.58
N ARG A 44 4.65 5.72 10.30
CA ARG A 44 5.15 6.51 11.42
C ARG A 44 6.66 6.38 11.59
N SER A 45 7.30 7.42 12.10
CA SER A 45 8.72 7.38 12.47
C SER A 45 8.87 6.98 13.93
N VAL A 46 9.67 5.95 14.20
CA VAL A 46 9.99 5.45 15.54
C VAL A 46 11.50 5.27 15.63
N ASP A 47 12.16 6.02 16.51
CA ASP A 47 13.61 5.96 16.74
C ASP A 47 14.47 6.08 15.45
N GLY A 48 14.03 6.91 14.50
CA GLY A 48 14.72 7.14 13.22
C GLY A 48 14.47 6.08 12.15
N VAL A 49 13.55 5.15 12.41
CA VAL A 49 13.12 4.10 11.47
C VAL A 49 11.67 4.36 11.07
N ILE A 50 11.30 4.06 9.82
CA ILE A 50 9.91 4.16 9.37
C ILE A 50 9.21 2.83 9.63
N GLU A 51 8.14 2.86 10.40
CA GLU A 51 7.24 1.72 10.56
C GLU A 51 6.04 1.85 9.64
N VAL A 52 5.61 0.74 9.06
CA VAL A 52 4.46 0.68 8.16
C VAL A 52 3.80 -0.71 8.21
N GLN A 53 2.48 -0.74 8.14
CA GLN A 53 1.70 -1.95 7.98
C GLN A 53 1.66 -2.33 6.49
N VAL A 54 1.99 -3.59 6.22
CA VAL A 54 2.09 -4.13 4.86
C VAL A 54 1.21 -5.36 4.75
N HIS A 55 0.54 -5.53 3.62
CA HIS A 55 -0.29 -6.67 3.32
C HIS A 55 0.18 -7.32 2.03
N ALA A 56 0.76 -8.52 2.14
CA ALA A 56 1.00 -9.37 1.00
C ALA A 56 -0.23 -10.25 0.77
N VAL A 57 -0.71 -10.27 -0.47
CA VAL A 57 -1.99 -10.82 -0.87
C VAL A 57 -1.74 -11.85 -1.95
N TYR A 58 -2.14 -13.10 -1.71
CA TYR A 58 -1.84 -14.25 -2.56
C TYR A 58 -3.13 -14.74 -3.24
N PRO A 59 -3.20 -14.71 -4.59
CA PRO A 59 -4.40 -15.10 -5.34
C PRO A 59 -4.69 -16.60 -5.23
N ARG A 60 -3.66 -17.40 -4.93
CA ARG A 60 -3.81 -18.82 -4.62
C ARG A 60 -3.40 -19.04 -3.19
N GLU A 61 -4.17 -19.87 -2.50
CA GLU A 61 -3.82 -20.36 -1.18
C GLU A 61 -2.41 -20.95 -1.23
N MET A 62 -1.53 -20.48 -0.35
CA MET A 62 -0.22 -21.09 -0.20
C MET A 62 -0.41 -22.54 0.24
N ALA A 63 -0.04 -23.49 -0.64
CA ALA A 63 -0.43 -24.90 -0.58
C ALA A 63 -0.08 -25.62 0.74
N GLU A 64 0.87 -25.10 1.51
CA GLU A 64 1.28 -25.68 2.79
C GLU A 64 0.63 -25.05 4.02
N THR A 65 0.01 -23.86 3.88
CA THR A 65 -0.31 -23.01 5.04
C THR A 65 -1.72 -22.45 5.07
N GLY A 66 -2.51 -22.54 4.00
CA GLY A 66 -3.85 -21.95 4.00
C GLY A 66 -3.88 -20.44 3.77
N VAL A 67 -2.73 -19.83 3.53
CA VAL A 67 -2.55 -18.37 3.59
C VAL A 67 -2.97 -17.72 2.29
N ASN A 68 -3.81 -16.71 2.42
CA ASN A 68 -4.19 -15.80 1.34
C ASN A 68 -3.76 -14.37 1.62
N VAL A 69 -3.70 -13.96 2.90
CA VAL A 69 -3.18 -12.65 3.26
C VAL A 69 -2.16 -12.78 4.39
N HIS A 70 -1.02 -12.14 4.20
CA HIS A 70 0.02 -11.97 5.20
C HIS A 70 0.11 -10.48 5.53
N SER A 71 -0.35 -10.11 6.72
CA SER A 71 -0.24 -8.75 7.22
C SER A 71 0.95 -8.64 8.18
N ALA A 72 1.79 -7.63 8.01
CA ALA A 72 2.99 -7.46 8.82
C ALA A 72 3.26 -5.99 9.15
N LEU A 73 3.60 -5.71 10.41
CA LEU A 73 4.23 -4.44 10.76
C LEU A 73 5.71 -4.52 10.40
N MET A 74 6.12 -3.73 9.42
CA MET A 74 7.49 -3.66 8.93
C MET A 74 8.18 -2.40 9.43
N ALA A 75 9.46 -2.54 9.75
CA ALA A 75 10.36 -1.45 10.07
C ALA A 75 11.34 -1.29 8.90
N ILE A 76 11.46 -0.09 8.35
CA ILE A 76 12.24 0.25 7.17
C ILE A 76 13.22 1.36 7.51
N ASP A 77 14.50 1.05 7.38
CA ASP A 77 15.57 2.04 7.42
C ASP A 77 15.65 2.71 6.05
N CYS A 78 15.13 3.93 5.96
CA CYS A 78 15.14 4.74 4.74
C CYS A 78 16.47 5.45 4.46
N SER A 79 17.50 5.24 5.30
CA SER A 79 18.85 5.76 5.05
C SER A 79 19.56 5.02 3.90
N GLY A 80 20.69 5.54 3.44
CA GLY A 80 21.40 5.08 2.23
C GLY A 80 21.82 3.60 2.20
N ALA A 81 21.69 2.84 3.30
CA ALA A 81 21.93 1.40 3.32
C ALA A 81 20.66 0.55 3.06
N ARG A 82 19.47 1.16 3.05
CA ARG A 82 18.12 0.57 2.88
C ARG A 82 17.97 -0.86 3.42
N ARG A 83 17.39 -0.99 4.61
CA ARG A 83 17.15 -2.28 5.26
C ARG A 83 15.71 -2.38 5.75
N TYR A 84 15.22 -3.60 5.90
CA TYR A 84 13.89 -3.84 6.45
C TYR A 84 13.92 -4.95 7.51
N ALA A 85 12.96 -4.92 8.42
CA ALA A 85 12.72 -5.96 9.41
C ALA A 85 11.22 -6.11 9.64
N THR A 86 10.78 -7.30 10.03
CA THR A 86 9.38 -7.58 10.37
C THR A 86 9.24 -7.62 11.89
N ARG A 87 8.44 -6.74 12.48
CA ARG A 87 8.17 -6.71 13.92
C ARG A 87 7.13 -7.73 14.33
N ASN A 88 6.05 -7.80 13.57
CA ASN A 88 5.01 -8.77 13.77
C ASN A 88 4.42 -9.20 12.43
N ALA A 89 3.72 -10.33 12.46
CA ALA A 89 3.04 -10.89 11.31
C ALA A 89 1.77 -11.64 11.76
N GLN A 90 0.69 -11.45 11.02
CA GLN A 90 -0.55 -12.22 11.13
C GLN A 90 -0.90 -12.81 9.77
N LEU A 91 -1.26 -14.09 9.77
CA LEU A 91 -1.69 -14.81 8.59
C LEU A 91 -3.21 -14.95 8.61
N TYR A 92 -3.82 -14.77 7.45
CA TYR A 92 -5.27 -14.86 7.26
C TYR A 92 -5.61 -15.79 6.09
N ASP A 93 -6.73 -16.49 6.24
CA ASP A 93 -7.38 -17.24 5.16
C ASP A 93 -8.08 -16.29 4.17
N ARG A 94 -8.61 -16.86 3.10
CA ARG A 94 -9.44 -16.16 2.09
C ARG A 94 -10.73 -15.52 2.60
N ASN A 95 -11.11 -15.70 3.86
CA ASN A 95 -12.30 -15.07 4.45
C ASN A 95 -11.90 -14.03 5.51
N GLY A 96 -10.59 -13.77 5.70
CA GLY A 96 -10.09 -12.87 6.73
C GLY A 96 -10.04 -13.46 8.12
N ASN A 97 -10.19 -14.77 8.27
CA ASN A 97 -10.00 -15.42 9.56
C ASN A 97 -8.51 -15.58 9.83
N PRO A 98 -8.02 -15.24 11.04
CA PRO A 98 -6.64 -15.48 11.40
C PRO A 98 -6.36 -16.98 11.46
N LEU A 99 -5.29 -17.43 10.79
CA LEU A 99 -4.86 -18.84 10.74
C LEU A 99 -4.03 -19.26 11.95
N GLY A 100 -3.93 -18.41 12.96
CA GLY A 100 -3.13 -18.62 14.17
C GLY A 100 -2.89 -17.32 14.94
N PRO A 101 -2.11 -17.37 16.02
CA PRO A 101 -1.74 -16.17 16.77
C PRO A 101 -0.81 -15.26 15.96
N THR A 102 -0.83 -13.97 16.27
CA THR A 102 0.14 -13.01 15.73
C THR A 102 1.55 -13.42 16.18
N ARG A 103 2.45 -13.55 15.21
CA ARG A 103 3.86 -13.85 15.46
C ARG A 103 4.59 -12.55 15.71
N TYR A 104 5.29 -12.46 16.82
CA TYR A 104 6.16 -11.34 17.15
C TYR A 104 7.61 -11.76 16.96
N THR A 105 8.40 -10.87 16.36
CA THR A 105 9.85 -11.05 16.24
C THR A 105 10.52 -10.31 17.38
N ASP A 106 11.30 -11.05 18.18
CA ASP A 106 12.15 -10.43 19.20
C ASP A 106 13.30 -9.67 18.53
N GLY A 107 13.25 -8.34 18.63
CA GLY A 107 14.21 -7.44 18.00
C GLY A 107 14.04 -7.27 16.49
N LEU A 108 14.82 -6.35 15.91
CA LEU A 108 14.81 -6.08 14.47
C LEU A 108 15.86 -6.95 13.76
N GLN A 109 15.41 -8.08 13.20
CA GLN A 109 16.23 -8.92 12.32
C GLN A 109 16.36 -8.26 10.95
N TRP A 110 17.27 -7.30 10.85
CA TRP A 110 17.50 -6.49 9.66
C TRP A 110 17.94 -7.34 8.46
N LYS A 111 17.23 -7.17 7.35
CA LYS A 111 17.57 -7.73 6.04
C LYS A 111 17.88 -6.60 5.07
N PRO A 112 18.86 -6.77 4.17
CA PRO A 112 19.12 -5.79 3.13
C PRO A 112 17.92 -5.73 2.16
N VAL A 113 17.60 -4.53 1.69
CA VAL A 113 16.77 -4.36 0.50
C VAL A 113 17.63 -4.71 -0.71
N VAL A 114 17.21 -5.70 -1.49
CA VAL A 114 17.94 -6.19 -2.67
C VAL A 114 17.22 -5.71 -3.93
N GLU A 115 17.98 -5.11 -4.85
CA GLU A 115 17.48 -4.64 -6.15
C GLU A 115 16.81 -5.76 -6.95
N GLY A 116 15.70 -5.44 -7.61
CA GLY A 116 14.87 -6.36 -8.38
C GLY A 116 14.10 -7.38 -7.53
N LYS A 117 14.09 -7.25 -6.20
CA LYS A 117 13.31 -8.11 -5.30
C LYS A 117 12.15 -7.35 -4.72
N MET A 118 11.14 -8.12 -4.28
CA MET A 118 9.89 -7.64 -3.72
C MET A 118 10.03 -6.59 -2.59
N ALA A 119 11.12 -6.61 -1.82
CA ALA A 119 11.36 -5.63 -0.75
C ALA A 119 11.82 -4.25 -1.25
N GLU A 120 12.35 -4.15 -2.47
CA GLU A 120 12.78 -2.88 -3.08
C GLU A 120 11.63 -1.91 -3.35
N PRO A 121 10.61 -2.28 -4.14
CA PRO A 121 9.49 -1.38 -4.38
C PRO A 121 8.80 -1.01 -3.08
N LEU A 122 8.70 -1.95 -2.12
CA LEU A 122 8.12 -1.69 -0.80
C LEU A 122 8.87 -0.61 -0.03
N ALA A 123 10.20 -0.74 0.05
CA ALA A 123 11.03 0.25 0.71
C ALA A 123 10.97 1.60 -0.02
N GLN A 124 10.97 1.60 -1.35
CA GLN A 124 10.86 2.83 -2.12
C GLN A 124 9.54 3.56 -1.86
N THR A 125 8.40 2.87 -2.04
CA THR A 125 7.05 3.39 -1.79
C THR A 125 6.93 3.96 -0.38
N THR A 126 7.36 3.21 0.63
CA THR A 126 7.26 3.64 2.03
C THR A 126 8.13 4.86 2.32
N CYS A 127 9.38 4.86 1.85
CA CYS A 127 10.31 5.97 2.12
C CYS A 127 9.91 7.25 1.38
N GLU A 128 9.34 7.13 0.18
CA GLU A 128 8.81 8.27 -0.57
C GLU A 128 7.54 8.83 0.09
N ALA A 129 6.61 7.96 0.50
CA ALA A 129 5.43 8.34 1.28
C ALA A 129 5.81 9.08 2.57
N ALA A 130 6.74 8.52 3.34
CA ALA A 130 7.23 9.13 4.58
C ALA A 130 7.93 10.48 4.35
N ALA A 131 8.47 10.71 3.14
CA ALA A 131 9.04 11.99 2.72
C ALA A 131 8.00 12.97 2.13
N GLY A 132 6.71 12.62 2.13
CA GLY A 132 5.63 13.41 1.52
C GLY A 132 5.68 13.46 -0.01
N ARG A 133 6.27 12.45 -0.65
CA ARG A 133 6.37 12.33 -2.11
C ARG A 133 5.32 11.35 -2.62
N ALA A 134 4.89 11.55 -3.87
CA ALA A 134 3.91 10.69 -4.52
C ALA A 134 4.46 9.27 -4.78
N ASN A 135 3.57 8.27 -4.79
CA ASN A 135 3.90 6.89 -5.12
C ASN A 135 4.56 6.79 -6.50
N PRO A 136 5.75 6.19 -6.63
CA PRO A 136 6.38 6.02 -7.94
C PRO A 136 5.65 4.96 -8.79
N TYR A 137 4.82 4.12 -8.17
CA TYR A 137 4.01 3.11 -8.84
C TYR A 137 2.57 3.58 -9.13
N GLY A 138 2.16 4.75 -8.63
CA GLY A 138 0.97 5.48 -9.09
C GLY A 138 -0.40 4.86 -8.79
N LEU A 139 -0.50 3.76 -8.04
CA LEU A 139 -1.77 3.07 -7.83
C LEU A 139 -2.34 3.28 -6.42
N GLU A 140 -3.61 3.66 -6.38
CA GLU A 140 -4.44 3.64 -5.18
C GLU A 140 -4.76 2.18 -4.85
N ALA A 141 -4.73 1.83 -3.57
CA ALA A 141 -5.14 0.51 -3.09
C ALA A 141 -6.39 0.64 -2.23
N PRO A 142 -7.16 -0.44 -2.07
CA PRO A 142 -8.45 -0.36 -1.42
C PRO A 142 -8.33 -0.05 0.08
N ASP A 143 -9.35 0.61 0.61
CA ASP A 143 -9.37 1.18 1.96
C ASP A 143 -9.22 0.18 3.12
N ARG A 144 -9.42 -1.14 2.93
CA ARG A 144 -9.50 -2.13 4.04
C ARG A 144 -9.06 -3.54 3.68
N LEU A 145 -8.62 -4.28 4.71
CA LEU A 145 -8.28 -5.72 4.64
C LEU A 145 -9.41 -6.59 4.04
N THR A 146 -10.68 -6.32 4.35
CA THR A 146 -11.81 -7.05 3.75
C THR A 146 -11.84 -6.88 2.24
N THR A 147 -11.58 -5.68 1.74
CA THR A 147 -11.50 -5.41 0.30
C THR A 147 -10.30 -6.10 -0.34
N LEU A 148 -9.16 -6.15 0.36
CA LEU A 148 -7.99 -6.93 -0.08
C LEU A 148 -8.31 -8.43 -0.21
N ILE A 149 -9.14 -8.96 0.70
CA ILE A 149 -9.60 -10.35 0.66
C ILE A 149 -10.58 -10.57 -0.51
N ASP A 150 -11.47 -9.62 -0.78
CA ASP A 150 -12.38 -9.72 -1.93
C ASP A 150 -11.59 -9.76 -3.26
N ILE A 151 -10.52 -8.96 -3.37
CA ILE A 151 -9.59 -9.00 -4.52
C ILE A 151 -8.96 -10.40 -4.66
N VAL A 152 -8.56 -11.03 -3.55
CA VAL A 152 -8.09 -12.43 -3.58
C VAL A 152 -9.18 -13.36 -4.08
N GLY A 153 -10.39 -13.23 -3.55
CA GLY A 153 -11.52 -14.08 -3.90
C GLY A 153 -11.81 -14.04 -5.41
N SER A 154 -11.78 -12.85 -5.99
CA SER A 154 -11.96 -12.64 -7.43
C SER A 154 -10.79 -13.19 -8.25
N ALA A 155 -9.53 -12.94 -7.84
CA ALA A 155 -8.36 -13.45 -8.55
C ALA A 155 -8.30 -15.00 -8.51
N ALA A 156 -8.66 -15.60 -7.37
CA ALA A 156 -8.78 -17.05 -7.21
C ALA A 156 -9.87 -17.64 -8.11
N ALA A 157 -10.90 -16.87 -8.45
CA ALA A 157 -11.97 -17.27 -9.37
C ALA A 157 -11.55 -17.24 -10.86
N GLY A 158 -10.28 -16.93 -11.15
CA GLY A 158 -9.73 -16.93 -12.51
C GLY A 158 -9.70 -15.56 -13.17
N GLU A 159 -10.03 -14.50 -12.43
CA GLU A 159 -9.78 -13.13 -12.87
C GLU A 159 -8.28 -12.82 -12.76
N ASP A 160 -7.76 -12.09 -13.75
CA ASP A 160 -6.37 -11.66 -13.74
C ASP A 160 -6.16 -10.62 -12.63
N LEU A 161 -5.20 -10.87 -11.73
CA LEU A 161 -4.92 -9.98 -10.60
C LEU A 161 -4.50 -8.58 -11.09
N GLY A 162 -3.82 -8.50 -12.23
CA GLY A 162 -3.48 -7.23 -12.87
C GLY A 162 -4.72 -6.47 -13.33
N ASN A 163 -5.71 -7.14 -13.94
CA ASN A 163 -6.98 -6.54 -14.32
C ASN A 163 -7.85 -6.14 -13.13
N LEU A 164 -7.83 -6.92 -12.04
CA LEU A 164 -8.53 -6.61 -10.80
C LEU A 164 -7.94 -5.39 -10.11
N VAL A 165 -6.61 -5.30 -10.06
CA VAL A 165 -5.91 -4.11 -9.60
C VAL A 165 -6.23 -2.91 -10.50
N ALA A 166 -6.18 -3.07 -11.82
CA ALA A 166 -6.51 -2.02 -12.78
C ALA A 166 -7.99 -1.56 -12.71
N ALA A 167 -8.90 -2.42 -12.25
CA ALA A 167 -10.29 -2.06 -12.03
C ALA A 167 -10.48 -1.17 -10.78
N LEU A 168 -9.54 -1.22 -9.82
CA LEU A 168 -9.54 -0.35 -8.64
C LEU A 168 -8.93 1.03 -8.93
N GLU A 169 -8.35 1.23 -10.12
CA GLU A 169 -7.78 2.49 -10.59
C GLU A 169 -8.83 3.44 -11.21
N GLN A 170 -10.10 3.01 -11.33
CA GLN A 170 -11.20 3.73 -12.02
C GLN A 170 -12.26 4.26 -11.07
#